data_AF-A0A2N6GMN0-F1
#
_entry.id   AF-A0A2N6GMN0-F1
#
_cell.length_a   1.000
_cell.length_b   1.000
_cell.length_c   1.000
_cell.angle_alpha   90.00
_cell.angle_beta   90.00
_cell.angle_gamma   90.00
#
_symmetry.space_group_name_H-M   'P 1'
#
loop_
_entity.id
_entity.type
_entity.pdbx_description
1 polymer ?
#
loop_
_entity_poly.entity_id
_entity_poly.type
_entity_poly.pdbx_seq_one_letter_code
_entity_poly.pdbx_strand_id
1 'polypeptide(L)'
;MATAILRLPTVKARTGLSRSTIYLRISEGRFPKPISLGSRAVGWVEAEITDWLNQQIEASRKAAHCSDLAGWYGGAVQPVGGITG
;
A
#
# COMPACT_ATOMS: atom_id res chain seq x y z
N MET A 1 3.85 8.25 -23.32
CA MET A 1 2.95 7.71 -22.27
C MET A 1 1.78 7.06 -22.98
N ALA A 2 1.62 5.73 -22.89
CA ALA A 2 0.53 5.02 -23.54
C ALA A 2 -0.58 4.73 -22.54
N THR A 3 -1.79 5.20 -22.81
CA THR A 3 -2.96 4.92 -21.97
C THR A 3 -3.59 3.62 -22.45
N ALA A 4 -3.09 2.48 -21.95
CA ALA A 4 -3.66 1.17 -22.23
C ALA A 4 -4.65 0.77 -21.12
N ILE A 5 -5.72 0.06 -21.50
CA ILE A 5 -6.68 -0.49 -20.55
C ILE A 5 -6.48 -1.99 -20.44
N LEU A 6 -6.12 -2.43 -19.23
CA LEU A 6 -5.83 -3.82 -18.90
C LEU A 6 -7.11 -4.55 -18.50
N ARG A 7 -7.28 -5.78 -18.99
CA ARG A 7 -8.38 -6.65 -18.54
C ARG A 7 -7.97 -7.46 -17.31
N LEU A 8 -8.95 -8.04 -16.64
CA LEU A 8 -8.76 -8.88 -15.45
C LEU A 8 -7.61 -9.91 -15.57
N PRO A 9 -7.46 -10.70 -16.66
CA PRO A 9 -6.34 -11.65 -16.75
C PRO A 9 -4.97 -10.97 -16.73
N THR A 10 -4.82 -9.83 -17.41
CA THR A 10 -3.57 -9.06 -17.41
C THR A 10 -3.29 -8.43 -16.05
N VAL A 11 -4.33 -7.88 -15.40
CA VAL A 11 -4.20 -7.33 -14.04
C VAL A 11 -3.77 -8.40 -13.05
N LYS A 12 -4.35 -9.61 -13.13
CA LYS A 12 -3.91 -10.76 -12.31
C LYS A 12 -2.44 -11.12 -12.55
N ALA A 13 -2.02 -11.17 -13.81
CA ALA A 13 -0.63 -11.50 -14.16
C ALA A 13 0.36 -10.43 -13.66
N ARG A 14 -0.01 -9.14 -13.74
CA ARG A 14 0.79 -8.00 -13.28
C ARG A 14 0.89 -7.91 -11.76
N THR A 15 -0.23 -8.05 -11.07
CA THR A 15 -0.31 -7.88 -9.61
C THR A 15 0.04 -9.15 -8.84
N GLY A 16 0.01 -10.32 -9.50
CA GLY A 16 0.15 -11.62 -8.84
C GLY A 16 -1.04 -11.97 -7.93
N LEU A 17 -2.10 -11.15 -7.92
CA LEU A 17 -3.23 -11.34 -7.02
C LEU A 17 -4.30 -12.25 -7.62
N SER A 18 -4.95 -13.01 -6.75
CA SER A 18 -6.14 -13.78 -7.11
C SER A 18 -7.31 -12.84 -7.45
N ARG A 19 -8.25 -13.33 -8.26
CA ARG A 19 -9.46 -12.58 -8.61
C ARG A 19 -10.21 -12.12 -7.35
N SER A 20 -10.37 -13.00 -6.38
CA SER A 20 -11.06 -12.71 -5.12
C SER A 20 -10.37 -11.61 -4.32
N THR A 21 -9.04 -11.64 -4.26
CA THR A 21 -8.24 -10.59 -3.57
C THR A 21 -8.40 -9.24 -4.26
N ILE A 22 -8.45 -9.21 -5.60
CA ILE A 22 -8.67 -7.98 -6.35
C ILE A 22 -10.04 -7.39 -5.98
N TYR A 23 -11.12 -8.17 -6.03
CA TYR A 23 -12.45 -7.68 -5.66
C TYR A 23 -12.55 -7.27 -4.18
N LEU A 24 -11.88 -8.00 -3.28
CA LEU A 24 -11.81 -7.63 -1.88
C LEU A 24 -11.14 -6.26 -1.71
N ARG A 25 -9.96 -6.05 -2.30
CA ARG A 25 -9.25 -4.77 -2.21
C ARG A 25 -10.01 -3.63 -2.90
N ILE A 26 -10.78 -3.92 -3.96
CA ILE A 26 -11.70 -2.93 -4.56
C ILE A 26 -12.78 -2.54 -3.54
N SER A 27 -13.37 -3.51 -2.84
CA SER A 27 -14.35 -3.25 -1.77
C SER A 27 -13.76 -2.47 -0.60
N GLU A 28 -12.49 -2.70 -0.26
CA GLU A 28 -11.76 -1.95 0.76
C GLU A 28 -11.31 -0.55 0.29
N GLY A 29 -11.51 -0.21 -0.98
CA GLY A 29 -11.01 1.04 -1.57
C GLY A 29 -9.48 1.12 -1.70
N ARG A 30 -8.79 -0.03 -1.57
CA ARG A 30 -7.33 -0.17 -1.63
C ARG A 30 -6.83 -0.58 -3.01
N PHE A 31 -7.68 -0.64 -4.02
CA PHE A 31 -7.34 -1.01 -5.38
C PHE A 31 -8.04 -0.06 -6.38
N PRO A 32 -7.40 0.26 -7.52
CA PRO A 32 -8.02 1.13 -8.52
C PRO A 32 -9.35 0.58 -9.01
N LYS A 33 -10.30 1.50 -9.23
CA LYS A 33 -11.67 1.16 -9.62
C LYS A 33 -11.68 0.65 -11.06
N PRO A 34 -12.42 -0.43 -11.35
CA PRO A 34 -12.61 -0.88 -12.73
C PRO A 34 -13.42 0.14 -13.52
N ILE A 35 -13.00 0.39 -14.75
CA ILE A 35 -13.70 1.18 -15.75
C ILE A 35 -14.52 0.23 -16.63
N SER A 36 -15.81 0.52 -16.76
CA SER A 36 -16.68 -0.18 -17.70
C SER A 36 -16.37 0.26 -19.13
N LEU A 37 -15.84 -0.66 -19.93
CA LEU A 37 -15.57 -0.47 -21.37
C LEU A 37 -16.77 -0.84 -22.24
N GLY A 38 -17.85 -1.32 -21.63
CA GLY A 38 -19.08 -1.71 -22.30
C GLY A 38 -19.93 -2.64 -21.41
N SER A 39 -20.96 -3.23 -22.00
CA SER A 39 -22.01 -3.98 -21.28
C SER A 39 -21.51 -5.23 -20.55
N ARG A 40 -20.38 -5.81 -20.97
CA ARG A 40 -19.79 -7.04 -20.39
C ARG A 40 -18.29 -6.94 -20.16
N ALA A 41 -17.70 -5.77 -20.41
CA ALA A 41 -16.25 -5.59 -20.39
C ALA A 41 -15.87 -4.56 -19.34
N VAL A 42 -15.05 -4.98 -18.39
CA VAL A 42 -14.40 -4.09 -17.41
C VAL A 42 -12.89 -4.13 -17.62
N GLY A 43 -12.23 -3.01 -17.36
CA GLY A 43 -10.79 -2.87 -17.45
C GLY A 43 -10.24 -1.84 -16.48
N TRP A 44 -8.92 -1.80 -16.34
CA TRP A 44 -8.21 -0.90 -15.45
C TRP A 44 -7.18 -0.12 -16.26
N VAL A 45 -6.95 1.14 -15.92
CA VAL A 45 -5.90 1.92 -16.58
C VAL A 45 -4.54 1.35 -16.19
N GLU A 46 -3.67 1.08 -17.16
CA GLU A 46 -2.32 0.58 -16.90
C GLU A 46 -1.53 1.50 -15.96
N ALA A 47 -1.67 2.82 -16.14
CA ALA A 47 -1.02 3.82 -15.31
C ALA A 47 -1.43 3.69 -13.84
N GLU A 48 -2.72 3.50 -13.55
CA GLU A 48 -3.22 3.33 -12.17
C GLU A 48 -2.71 2.04 -11.53
N ILE A 49 -2.62 0.95 -12.29
CA ILE A 49 -2.09 -0.33 -11.80
C ILE A 49 -0.59 -0.21 -11.48
N THR A 50 0.15 0.47 -12.35
CA THR A 50 1.58 0.73 -12.15
C THR A 50 1.82 1.60 -10.93
N ASP A 51 1.06 2.68 -10.78
CA ASP A 51 1.14 3.58 -9.63
C ASP A 51 0.84 2.83 -8.32
N TRP A 52 -0.22 2.03 -8.31
CA TRP A 52 -0.57 1.20 -7.17
C TRP A 52 0.54 0.19 -6.81
N LEU A 53 1.18 -0.44 -7.79
CA LEU A 53 2.32 -1.34 -7.55
C LEU A 53 3.49 -0.58 -6.90
N ASN A 54 3.80 0.62 -7.38
CA ASN A 54 4.84 1.46 -6.78
C ASN A 54 4.52 1.80 -5.33
N GLN A 55 3.26 2.15 -5.03
CA GLN A 55 2.81 2.40 -3.65
C GLN A 55 2.97 1.15 -2.76
N GLN A 56 2.66 -0.05 -3.26
CA GLN A 56 2.85 -1.29 -2.49
C GLN A 56 4.33 -1.60 -2.24
N ILE A 57 5.19 -1.36 -3.24
CA ILE A 57 6.63 -1.52 -3.09
C ILE A 57 7.16 -0.54 -2.05
N GLU A 58 6.78 0.74 -2.14
CA GLU A 58 7.20 1.76 -1.18
C GLU A 58 6.70 1.44 0.24
N ALA A 59 5.44 1.06 0.40
CA ALA A 59 4.89 0.65 1.70
C ALA A 59 5.64 -0.55 2.30
N SER A 60 5.96 -1.55 1.46
CA SER A 60 6.74 -2.73 1.89
C SER A 60 8.17 -2.35 2.31
N ARG A 61 8.83 -1.44 1.59
CA ARG A 61 10.18 -0.97 1.92
C ARG A 61 10.20 -0.01 3.11
N LYS A 62 9.18 0.83 3.27
CA LYS A 62 9.03 1.77 4.39
C LYS A 62 8.79 1.05 5.72
N ALA A 63 8.03 -0.05 5.70
CA ALA A 63 7.85 -0.91 6.88
C ALA A 63 9.19 -1.52 7.37
N ALA A 64 10.12 -1.82 6.46
CA ALA A 64 11.45 -2.32 6.81
C ALA A 64 12.36 -1.24 7.44
N HIS A 65 12.04 0.05 7.27
CA HIS A 65 12.79 1.16 7.87
C HIS A 65 12.27 1.53 9.28
N CYS A 66 11.18 0.94 9.75
CA CYS A 66 10.59 1.21 11.07
C CYS A 66 11.10 0.24 12.16
N SER A 67 12.35 -0.18 12.08
CA SER A 67 13.03 -0.99 13.10
C SER A 67 14.24 -0.30 13.73
N ASP A 68 14.58 0.93 13.30
CA ASP A 68 15.82 1.60 13.73
C ASP A 68 15.63 2.65 14.84
N LEU A 69 14.40 3.13 15.12
CA LEU A 69 14.16 4.20 16.10
C LEU A 69 13.42 3.77 17.38
N ALA A 70 13.24 2.47 17.62
CA ALA A 70 12.67 1.95 18.87
C ALA A 70 13.74 1.56 19.91
N GLY A 71 14.95 2.13 19.81
CA GLY A 71 15.98 2.05 20.83
C GLY A 71 16.28 3.44 21.39
N TRP A 72 16.23 3.58 22.72
CA TRP A 72 16.80 4.69 23.52
C TRP A 72 15.89 5.86 23.97
N TYR A 73 14.60 5.62 24.26
CA TYR A 73 14.01 6.25 25.46
C TYR A 73 14.25 5.34 26.68
N GLY A 74 15.51 5.30 27.12
CA GLY A 74 15.94 4.61 28.32
C GLY A 74 16.72 5.56 29.22
N GLY A 75 16.05 6.14 30.22
CA GLY A 75 16.71 6.67 31.42
C GLY A 75 16.82 8.18 31.55
N ALA A 76 15.69 8.90 31.57
CA ALA A 76 15.63 10.16 32.31
C ALA A 76 15.57 9.84 33.82
N VAL A 77 16.72 9.64 34.46
CA VAL A 77 16.84 9.69 35.92
C VAL A 77 16.78 11.16 36.33
N GLN A 78 15.72 11.51 37.06
CA GLN A 78 15.50 12.87 37.56
C GLN A 78 16.57 13.20 38.60
N PRO A 79 17.14 14.43 38.63
CA PRO A 79 17.94 14.85 39.77
C PRO A 79 17.01 15.01 40.98
N VAL A 80 17.17 14.15 41.99
CA VAL A 80 16.51 14.33 43.29
C VAL A 80 17.11 15.56 43.98
N GLY A 81 16.48 16.70 43.77
CA GLY A 81 16.70 17.90 44.56
C GLY A 81 16.01 17.76 45.91
N GLY A 82 16.81 17.86 46.98
CA GLY A 82 16.50 18.53 48.23
C GLY A 82 15.22 18.13 48.98
N ILE A 83 15.39 17.43 50.10
CA ILE A 83 14.58 17.70 51.27
C ILE A 83 15.47 18.28 52.37
N THR A 84 15.12 19.50 52.75
CA THR A 84 15.51 20.18 54.00
C THR A 84 14.75 19.54 55.16
N GLY A 85 15.41 19.39 56.31
CA GLY A 85 14.78 19.00 57.59
C GLY A 85 15.78 18.51 58.60
#